data_AF-A0A9E5EYP7-F1
#
_entry.id   AF-A0A9E5EYP7-F1
#
_cell.length_a   1.000
_cell.length_b   1.000
_cell.length_c   1.000
_cell.angle_alpha   90.00
_cell.angle_beta   90.00
_cell.angle_gamma   90.00
#
_symmetry.space_group_name_H-M   'P 1'
#
loop_
_entity.id
_entity.type
_entity.pdbx_description
1 polymer ?
#
loop_
_entity_poly.entity_id
_entity_poly.type
_entity_poly.pdbx_seq_one_letter_code
_entity_poly.pdbx_strand_id
1 'polypeptide(L)'
;MFDYETSGRVRVTGCAGLGLRENYAVLFLVGSKAYVKRRAEVGVVEPVFIKRINRVYPSPVSLRGVAAEINYVDTLNRVWMEDELTDEETATAVANAQRIRSRRFAEDLCLPPKPEGCR
;
A
#
# COMPACT_ATOMS: atom_id res chain seq x y z
N MET A 1 -2.03 0.96 -23.59
CA MET A 1 -0.98 1.94 -23.88
C MET A 1 -0.15 2.04 -22.62
N PHE A 2 1.16 1.81 -22.72
CA PHE A 2 2.08 1.83 -21.57
C PHE A 2 2.74 3.20 -21.55
N ASP A 3 2.34 4.07 -20.63
CA ASP A 3 3.03 5.34 -20.42
C ASP A 3 4.18 5.09 -19.44
N TYR A 4 5.40 5.22 -19.97
CA TYR A 4 6.62 5.14 -19.19
C TYR A 4 6.96 6.54 -18.69
N GLU A 5 6.60 6.86 -17.45
CA GLU A 5 7.15 8.04 -16.78
C GLU A 5 8.57 7.71 -16.30
N THR A 6 9.50 8.65 -16.54
CA THR A 6 10.95 8.58 -16.27
C THR A 6 11.31 8.59 -14.78
N SER A 7 10.57 7.86 -13.96
CA SER A 7 10.88 7.61 -12.55
C SER A 7 10.39 6.25 -12.06
N GLY A 8 10.68 5.16 -12.81
CA GLY A 8 10.56 3.79 -12.30
C GLY A 8 9.17 3.37 -11.81
N ARG A 9 8.10 4.07 -12.22
CA ARG A 9 6.71 3.79 -11.85
C ARG A 9 5.97 3.28 -13.07
N VAL A 10 5.32 2.13 -12.96
CA VAL A 10 4.38 1.63 -13.97
C VAL A 10 3.03 1.51 -13.30
N ARG A 11 2.07 2.35 -13.72
CA ARG A 11 0.68 2.28 -13.26
C ARG A 11 -0.09 1.37 -14.20
N VAL A 12 -0.36 0.13 -13.78
CA VAL A 12 -1.10 -0.84 -14.61
C VAL A 12 -2.59 -0.81 -14.25
N THR A 13 -3.38 -0.12 -15.06
CA THR A 13 -4.85 -0.20 -14.98
C THR A 13 -5.33 -1.39 -15.81
N GLY A 14 -5.67 -2.51 -15.16
CA GLY A 14 -6.23 -3.69 -15.82
C GLY A 14 -7.76 -3.62 -15.87
N CYS A 15 -8.35 -3.64 -17.08
CA CYS A 15 -9.81 -3.59 -17.29
C CYS A 15 -10.53 -4.95 -17.10
N ALA A 16 -10.01 -5.88 -16.29
CA ALA A 16 -10.62 -7.20 -16.11
C ALA A 16 -10.97 -7.46 -14.65
N GLY A 17 -12.22 -7.19 -14.29
CA GLY A 17 -12.81 -7.59 -13.00
C GLY A 17 -13.77 -6.57 -12.43
N LEU A 18 -15.03 -6.61 -12.86
CA LEU A 18 -16.17 -5.96 -12.19
C LEU A 18 -16.23 -6.40 -10.71
N GLY A 19 -15.67 -5.59 -9.82
CA GLY A 19 -15.76 -5.80 -8.37
C GLY A 19 -14.57 -5.25 -7.57
N LEU A 20 -14.45 -3.93 -7.47
CA LEU A 20 -13.89 -3.21 -6.31
C LEU A 20 -12.56 -3.73 -5.72
N ARG A 21 -11.55 -3.96 -6.54
CA ARG A 21 -10.15 -3.81 -6.10
C ARG A 21 -9.43 -2.94 -7.10
N GLU A 22 -9.27 -1.67 -6.75
CA GLU A 22 -8.21 -0.86 -7.35
C GLU A 22 -6.89 -1.57 -7.00
N ASN A 23 -6.45 -2.47 -7.86
CA ASN A 23 -5.16 -3.11 -7.74
C ASN A 23 -4.14 -2.04 -8.09
N TYR A 24 -3.70 -1.28 -7.09
CA TYR A 24 -2.53 -0.43 -7.16
C TYR A 24 -1.30 -1.35 -7.23
N ALA A 25 -1.06 -1.91 -8.41
CA ALA A 25 0.18 -2.62 -8.73
C ALA A 25 1.27 -1.56 -8.90
N VAL A 26 2.04 -1.32 -7.83
CA VAL A 26 3.23 -0.47 -7.88
C VAL A 26 4.43 -1.40 -8.03
N LEU A 27 4.95 -1.48 -9.25
CA LEU A 27 6.15 -2.27 -9.53
C LEU A 27 7.39 -1.51 -9.07
N PHE A 28 8.04 -2.01 -8.01
CA PHE A 28 9.32 -1.49 -7.53
C PHE A 28 10.50 -2.11 -8.28
N LEU A 29 11.60 -1.37 -8.38
CA LEU A 29 12.87 -1.85 -8.92
C LEU A 29 13.87 -2.11 -7.79
N VAL A 30 14.95 -2.84 -8.08
CA VAL A 30 16.08 -2.95 -7.15
C VAL A 30 16.68 -1.55 -6.94
N GLY A 31 16.89 -1.17 -5.69
CA GLY A 31 17.30 0.17 -5.27
C GLY A 31 16.14 1.13 -5.00
N SER A 32 14.90 0.76 -5.34
CA SER A 32 13.74 1.60 -5.03
C SER A 32 13.50 1.70 -3.53
N LYS A 33 13.05 2.88 -3.11
CA LYS A 33 12.48 3.13 -1.78
C LYS A 33 10.98 2.90 -1.86
N ALA A 34 10.48 1.92 -1.13
CA ALA A 34 9.06 1.64 -0.96
C ALA A 34 8.65 1.90 0.50
N TYR A 35 7.35 1.82 0.78
CA TYR A 35 6.80 2.06 2.11
C TYR A 35 5.79 0.98 2.47
N VAL A 36 5.76 0.59 3.75
CA VAL A 36 4.88 -0.47 4.24
C VAL A 36 3.46 0.07 4.43
N LYS A 37 2.49 -0.43 3.66
CA LYS A 37 1.09 0.04 3.69
C LYS A 37 0.45 -0.10 5.07
N ARG A 38 0.58 -1.27 5.70
CA ARG A 38 0.01 -1.54 7.03
C ARG A 38 0.53 -0.59 8.11
N ARG A 39 1.75 -0.09 7.95
CA ARG A 39 2.32 0.92 8.85
C ARG A 39 1.72 2.29 8.58
N ALA A 40 1.52 2.64 7.31
CA ALA A 40 0.85 3.88 6.94
C ALA A 40 -0.59 3.93 7.48
N GLU A 41 -1.32 2.81 7.46
CA GLU A 41 -2.67 2.68 8.02
C GLU A 41 -2.75 2.97 9.53
N VAL A 42 -1.65 2.78 10.26
CA VAL A 42 -1.55 3.16 11.68
C VAL A 42 -0.88 4.52 11.90
N GLY A 43 -0.69 5.31 10.84
CA GLY A 43 -0.13 6.65 10.89
C GLY A 43 1.40 6.73 10.87
N VAL A 44 2.08 5.61 10.57
CA VAL A 44 3.54 5.49 10.57
C VAL A 44 4.05 5.31 9.14
N VAL A 45 4.94 6.19 8.69
CA VAL A 45 5.57 6.09 7.37
C VAL A 45 6.90 5.34 7.53
N GLU A 46 6.89 4.02 7.29
CA GLU A 46 8.07 3.16 7.41
C GLU A 46 8.66 2.87 6.02
N PRO A 47 9.87 3.38 5.69
CA PRO A 47 10.52 3.11 4.43
C PRO A 47 11.22 1.75 4.43
N VAL A 48 11.18 1.08 3.28
CA VAL A 48 11.95 -0.14 2.98
C VAL A 48 12.70 0.05 1.67
N PHE A 49 13.91 -0.51 1.60
CA PHE A 49 14.76 -0.39 0.42
C PHE A 49 14.87 -1.74 -0.27
N ILE A 50 14.42 -1.81 -1.51
CA ILE A 50 14.36 -3.08 -2.25
C ILE A 50 15.76 -3.46 -2.69
N LYS A 51 16.24 -4.62 -2.21
CA LYS A 51 17.54 -5.19 -2.57
C LYS A 51 17.42 -6.25 -3.66
N ARG A 52 16.32 -6.99 -3.69
CA ARG A 52 16.11 -8.11 -4.62
C ARG A 52 14.62 -8.29 -4.92
N ILE A 53 14.33 -8.79 -6.12
CA ILE A 53 12.97 -9.12 -6.58
C ILE A 53 12.95 -10.60 -6.97
N ASN A 54 12.00 -11.35 -6.44
CA ASN A 54 11.78 -12.76 -6.75
C ASN A 54 10.45 -12.92 -7.46
N ARG A 55 10.43 -13.73 -8.53
CA ARG A 55 9.20 -14.16 -9.18
C ARG A 55 8.79 -15.51 -8.60
N VAL A 56 7.58 -15.59 -8.08
CA VAL A 56 7.00 -16.79 -7.49
C VAL A 56 5.89 -17.26 -8.42
N TYR A 57 5.96 -18.52 -8.85
CA TYR A 57 4.89 -19.12 -9.63
C TYR A 57 4.03 -19.96 -8.68
N PRO A 58 2.69 -19.84 -8.73
CA PRO A 58 1.84 -20.74 -7.98
C PRO A 58 2.11 -22.18 -8.44
N SER A 59 2.24 -23.10 -7.48
CA SER A 59 2.45 -24.53 -7.73
C SER A 59 1.12 -25.29 -7.57
N PRO A 60 0.72 -26.15 -8.53
CA PRO A 60 1.43 -26.51 -9.75
C PRO A 60 1.48 -25.36 -10.76
N VAL A 61 2.61 -25.24 -11.47
CA VAL A 61 2.79 -24.23 -12.52
C VAL A 61 1.72 -24.48 -13.59
N SER A 62 0.65 -23.71 -13.53
CA SER A 62 -0.40 -23.75 -14.54
C SER A 62 0.18 -23.23 -15.85
N LEU A 63 0.39 -24.13 -16.81
CA LEU A 63 0.74 -23.80 -18.20
C LEU A 63 -0.34 -22.96 -18.91
N ARG A 64 -1.48 -22.70 -18.25
CA ARG A 64 -2.61 -21.89 -18.75
C ARG A 64 -2.53 -20.41 -18.35
N GLY A 65 -1.33 -19.81 -18.41
CA GLY A 65 -1.19 -18.35 -18.36
C GLY A 65 -1.45 -17.70 -17.00
N VAL A 66 -1.16 -18.40 -15.89
CA VAL A 66 -1.21 -17.76 -14.56
C VAL A 66 -0.02 -16.81 -14.42
N ALA A 67 -0.31 -15.55 -14.11
CA ALA A 67 0.71 -14.51 -13.89
C ALA A 67 1.61 -14.89 -12.70
N ALA A 68 2.91 -14.66 -12.83
CA ALA A 68 3.84 -14.82 -11.72
C ALA A 68 3.51 -13.80 -10.62
N GLU A 69 3.48 -14.24 -9.38
CA GLU A 69 3.49 -13.34 -8.22
C GLU A 69 4.91 -12.77 -8.05
N ILE A 70 5.00 -11.55 -7.51
CA ILE A 70 6.27 -10.86 -7.30
C ILE A 70 6.43 -10.61 -5.81
N ASN A 71 7.57 -11.07 -5.28
CA ASN A 71 7.97 -10.80 -3.90
C ASN A 71 9.24 -9.94 -3.90
N TYR A 72 9.23 -8.91 -3.07
CA TYR A 72 10.33 -7.99 -2.87
C TYR A 72 11.11 -8.41 -1.62
N VAL A 73 12.43 -8.31 -1.68
CA VAL A 73 13.31 -8.55 -0.54
C VAL A 73 14.04 -7.26 -0.22
N ASP A 74 13.94 -6.82 1.03
CA ASP A 74 14.58 -5.58 1.47
C ASP A 74 16.06 -5.77 1.89
N THR A 75 16.71 -4.68 2.26
CA THR A 75 18.10 -4.68 2.75
C THR A 75 18.28 -5.45 4.07
N LEU A 76 17.21 -5.65 4.84
CA LEU A 76 17.18 -6.46 6.07
C LEU A 76 16.80 -7.93 5.80
N ASN A 77 16.70 -8.31 4.52
CA ASN A 77 16.27 -9.63 4.04
C ASN A 77 14.84 -10.03 4.45
N ARG A 78 13.96 -9.07 4.73
CA ARG A 78 12.52 -9.34 4.89
C ARG A 78 11.89 -9.47 3.50
N VAL A 79 10.89 -10.34 3.41
CA VAL A 79 10.12 -10.59 2.18
C VAL A 79 8.81 -9.84 2.26
N TRP A 80 8.44 -9.18 1.18
CA TRP A 80 7.24 -8.36 1.04
C TRP A 80 6.50 -8.75 -0.24
N MET A 81 5.18 -8.80 -0.17
CA MET A 81 4.32 -8.94 -1.35
C MET A 81 4.07 -7.57 -1.99
N GLU A 82 3.71 -7.55 -3.27
CA GLU A 82 3.41 -6.31 -4.01
C GLU A 82 2.28 -5.49 -3.37
N ASP A 83 1.28 -6.18 -2.81
CA ASP A 83 0.14 -5.55 -2.16
C ASP A 83 0.45 -4.99 -0.76
N GLU A 84 1.59 -5.35 -0.16
CA GLU A 84 2.04 -4.85 1.16
C GLU A 84 2.84 -3.54 1.07
N LEU A 85 3.33 -3.22 -0.12
CA LEU A 85 4.17 -2.06 -0.37
C LEU A 85 3.44 -0.97 -1.17
N THR A 86 3.86 0.27 -0.97
CA THR A 86 3.34 1.45 -1.67
C THR A 86 4.41 2.51 -1.87
N ASP A 87 4.15 3.48 -2.73
CA ASP A 87 4.98 4.67 -2.91
C ASP A 87 4.83 5.68 -1.74
N GLU A 88 5.73 6.66 -1.70
CA GLU A 88 5.79 7.68 -0.65
C GLU A 88 4.54 8.55 -0.54
N GLU A 89 3.98 8.95 -1.68
CA GLU A 89 2.85 9.87 -1.73
C GLU A 89 1.63 9.20 -1.12
N THR A 90 1.35 7.97 -1.55
CA THR A 90 0.26 7.15 -1.01
C THR A 90 0.45 6.85 0.48
N ALA A 91 1.66 6.42 0.91
CA ALA A 91 1.92 6.15 2.32
C ALA A 91 1.69 7.39 3.20
N THR A 92 2.14 8.56 2.72
CA THR A 92 1.99 9.82 3.45
C THR A 92 0.53 10.26 3.52
N ALA A 93 -0.21 10.12 2.41
CA ALA A 93 -1.64 10.43 2.36
C ALA A 93 -2.45 9.56 3.35
N VAL A 94 -2.20 8.25 3.34
CA VAL A 94 -2.87 7.30 4.25
C VAL A 94 -2.52 7.61 5.71
N ALA A 95 -1.23 7.83 6.02
CA ALA A 95 -0.81 8.16 7.37
C ALA A 95 -1.42 9.47 7.89
N ASN A 96 -1.53 10.49 7.04
CA ASN A 96 -2.15 11.76 7.40
C ASN A 96 -3.66 11.63 7.59
N ALA A 97 -4.35 10.87 6.73
CA ALA A 97 -5.77 10.60 6.88
C ALA A 97 -6.07 9.90 8.22
N GLN A 98 -5.24 8.94 8.62
CA GLN A 98 -5.38 8.26 9.91
C GLN A 98 -5.17 9.21 11.10
N ARG A 99 -4.15 10.09 11.04
CA ARG A 99 -3.91 11.08 12.10
C ARG A 99 -5.09 12.02 12.29
N ILE A 100 -5.69 12.48 11.19
CA ILE A 100 -6.89 13.33 11.23
C ILE A 100 -8.06 12.58 11.86
N ARG A 101 -8.27 11.31 11.48
CA ARG A 101 -9.33 10.46 12.04
C ARG A 101 -9.15 10.24 13.54
N SER A 102 -7.95 9.90 13.98
CA SER A 102 -7.65 9.70 15.40
C SER A 102 -7.85 10.98 16.22
N ARG A 103 -7.48 12.14 15.66
CA ARG A 103 -7.70 13.44 16.30
C ARG A 103 -9.20 13.74 16.47
N ARG A 104 -9.99 13.57 15.40
CA ARG A 104 -11.45 13.77 15.46
C ARG A 104 -12.10 12.85 16.50
N PHE A 105 -11.70 11.58 16.52
CA PHE A 105 -12.20 10.63 17.50
C PHE A 105 -11.86 11.01 18.95
N ALA A 106 -10.65 11.54 19.18
CA ALA A 106 -10.26 12.06 20.49
C ALA A 106 -11.04 13.31 20.87
N GLU A 107 -11.32 14.22 19.94
CA GLU A 107 -12.16 15.39 20.16
C GLU A 107 -13.62 14.99 20.49
N ASP A 108 -14.17 13.99 19.79
CA ASP A 108 -15.52 13.46 20.04
C ASP A 108 -15.64 12.76 21.42
N LEU A 109 -14.61 12.05 21.86
CA LEU A 109 -14.54 11.44 23.20
C LEU A 109 -14.41 12.47 24.33
N CYS A 110 -13.81 13.61 24.04
CA CYS A 110 -13.62 14.71 24.98
C CYS A 110 -14.80 15.71 24.99
N LEU A 111 -15.89 15.44 24.26
CA LEU A 111 -17.09 16.28 24.32
C LEU A 111 -17.69 16.22 25.73
N PRO A 112 -17.99 17.37 26.35
CA PRO A 112 -18.74 17.37 27.61
C PRO A 112 -20.09 16.67 27.39
N PRO A 113 -20.66 16.00 28.41
CA PRO A 113 -21.99 15.41 28.28
C PRO A 113 -22.96 16.49 27.81
N LYS A 114 -23.80 16.16 26.81
CA LYS A 114 -24.86 17.06 26.38
C LYS A 114 -25.61 17.53 27.61
N PRO A 115 -25.87 18.84 27.78
CA PRO A 115 -26.79 19.29 28.81
C PRO A 115 -28.16 18.68 28.47
N GLU A 116 -28.51 17.60 29.18
CA GLU A 116 -29.85 17.05 29.14
C GLU A 116 -30.80 18.15 29.63
N GLY A 117 -31.69 18.59 28.74
CA GLY A 117 -32.93 19.31 29.02
C GLY A 117 -32.91 20.27 30.21
N CYS A 118 -32.43 21.51 30.00
CA CYS A 118 -33.08 22.65 30.65
C CYS A 118 -34.42 22.89 29.94
N ARG A 119 -35.49 22.22 30.39
CA ARG A 119 -36.87 22.69 30.35
C ARG A 119 -37.76 21.84 31.24
#